data_AF-A0A316LYU5-F1
#
_entry.id   AF-A0A316LYU5-F1
#
_cell.length_a   1.000
_cell.length_b   1.000
_cell.length_c   1.000
_cell.angle_alpha   90.00
_cell.angle_beta   90.00
_cell.angle_gamma   90.00
#
_symmetry.space_group_name_H-M   'P 1'
#
loop_
_entity.id
_entity.type
_entity.pdbx_description
1 polymer ?
#
loop_
_entity_poly.entity_id
_entity_poly.type
_entity_poly.pdbx_seq_one_letter_code
_entity_poly.pdbx_strand_id
1 'polypeptide(L)' 'MLRPTAVKVEAVCAYQILVEFDNGEKKYFDVEPYIQGEWYGKLRILEYFKKVTTDGFTVVWPDGQDICPDELYDLGKLVS' A
#
# COMPACT_ATOMS: atom_id res chain seq x y z
N MET A 1 15.12 2.44 -16.99
CA MET A 1 13.76 1.90 -16.78
C MET A 1 13.15 2.70 -15.66
N LEU A 2 11.99 3.32 -15.89
CA LEU A 2 11.21 3.93 -14.83
C LEU A 2 10.52 2.80 -14.06
N ARG A 3 10.57 2.87 -12.74
CA ARG A 3 9.94 1.88 -11.86
C ARG A 3 8.44 2.18 -11.80
N PRO A 4 7.56 1.18 -11.83
CA PRO A 4 6.13 1.42 -11.78
C PRO A 4 5.74 2.16 -10.50
N THR A 5 4.90 3.18 -10.65
CA THR A 5 4.42 4.00 -9.54
C THR A 5 2.99 3.61 -9.17
N ALA A 6 2.63 3.73 -7.89
CA ALA A 6 1.27 3.48 -7.44
C ALA A 6 0.36 4.62 -7.93
N VAL A 7 -0.64 4.30 -8.75
CA VAL A 7 -1.60 5.28 -9.29
C VAL A 7 -2.99 5.16 -8.68
N LYS A 8 -3.28 4.01 -8.07
CA LYS A 8 -4.52 3.79 -7.31
C LYS A 8 -4.29 2.76 -6.22
N VAL A 9 -5.02 2.89 -5.12
CA VAL A 9 -5.01 1.93 -4.02
C VAL A 9 -6.39 1.78 -3.42
N GLU A 10 -6.69 0.56 -2.97
CA GLU A 10 -7.91 0.23 -2.23
C GLU A 10 -7.58 -0.74 -1.08
N ALA A 11 -8.16 -0.53 0.10
CA ALA A 11 -8.11 -1.50 1.18
C ALA A 11 -9.16 -2.60 0.94
N VAL A 12 -8.71 -3.82 0.60
CA VAL A 12 -9.60 -4.92 0.15
C VAL A 12 -9.99 -5.88 1.28
N CYS A 13 -9.13 -6.03 2.29
CA CYS A 13 -9.45 -6.76 3.52
C CYS A 13 -8.60 -6.21 4.68
N ALA A 14 -8.70 -6.84 5.85
CA ALA A 14 -7.93 -6.42 7.01
C ALA A 14 -6.42 -6.44 6.68
N TYR A 15 -5.79 -5.28 6.74
CA TYR A 15 -4.35 -5.07 6.52
C TYR A 15 -3.84 -5.42 5.11
N GLN A 16 -4.71 -5.71 4.15
CA GLN A 16 -4.33 -5.92 2.76
C GLN A 16 -4.83 -4.80 1.87
N ILE A 17 -3.97 -4.34 0.98
CA ILE A 17 -4.29 -3.35 -0.05
C ILE A 17 -4.17 -3.95 -1.44
N LEU A 18 -4.96 -3.43 -2.37
CA LEU A 18 -4.82 -3.64 -3.80
C LEU A 18 -4.24 -2.37 -4.41
N VAL A 19 -3.05 -2.47 -4.99
CA VAL A 19 -2.35 -1.36 -5.62
C VAL A 19 -2.42 -1.54 -7.14
N GLU A 20 -2.84 -0.49 -7.85
CA GLU A 20 -2.74 -0.39 -9.31
C GLU A 20 -1.54 0.48 -9.65
N PHE A 21 -0.71 0.01 -10.57
CA PHE A 21 0.48 0.70 -11.03
C PHE A 21 0.27 1.36 -12.39
N ASP A 22 1.07 2.36 -12.70
CA ASP A 22 1.05 3.10 -13.98
C ASP A 22 1.28 2.21 -15.21
N ASN A 23 1.90 1.05 -15.05
CA ASN A 23 2.10 0.05 -16.09
C ASN A 23 0.86 -0.85 -16.32
N GLY A 24 -0.24 -0.61 -15.59
CA GLY A 24 -1.48 -1.37 -15.66
C GLY A 24 -1.52 -2.64 -14.80
N GLU A 25 -0.42 -3.00 -14.13
CA GLU A 25 -0.40 -4.12 -13.20
C GLU A 25 -1.19 -3.79 -11.93
N LYS A 26 -1.81 -4.83 -11.38
CA LYS A 26 -2.48 -4.77 -10.08
C LYS A 26 -1.86 -5.81 -9.17
N LYS A 27 -1.53 -5.42 -7.94
CA LYS A 27 -0.93 -6.31 -6.95
C LYS A 27 -1.62 -6.19 -5.60
N TYR A 28 -1.85 -7.34 -4.98
CA TYR A 28 -2.19 -7.41 -3.56
C TYR A 28 -0.94 -7.27 -2.72
N PHE A 29 -0.98 -6.42 -1.71
CA PHE A 29 0.11 -6.23 -0.76
C PHE A 29 -0.39 -6.40 0.67
N ASP A 30 0.32 -7.21 1.44
CA ASP A 30 0.03 -7.47 2.84
C ASP A 30 0.84 -6.52 3.73
N VAL A 31 0.12 -5.63 4.40
CA VAL A 31 0.70 -4.60 5.28
C VAL A 31 0.87 -5.13 6.71
N GLU A 32 0.23 -6.25 7.06
CA GLU A 32 0.25 -6.79 8.44
C GLU A 32 1.66 -6.94 9.04
N PRO A 33 2.68 -7.45 8.30
CA PRO A 33 4.04 -7.59 8.83
C PRO A 33 4.71 -6.26 9.22
N TYR A 34 4.24 -5.13 8.66
CA TYR A 34 4.77 -3.80 8.91
C TYR A 34 4.13 -3.13 10.12
N ILE A 35 3.00 -3.66 10.63
CA ILE A 35 2.23 -3.07 11.73
C ILE A 35 2.93 -3.36 13.07
N GLN A 36 4.00 -2.61 13.32
CA GLN A 36 4.82 -2.70 14.51
C GLN A 36 5.38 -1.34 14.92
N GLY A 37 5.73 -1.20 16.20
CA GLY A 37 6.21 0.04 16.78
C GLY A 37 5.15 1.15 16.84
N GLU A 38 5.56 2.34 17.27
CA GLU A 38 4.64 3.46 17.48
C GLU A 38 4.17 4.11 16.17
N TRP A 39 4.99 4.07 15.11
CA TRP A 39 4.69 4.69 13.82
C TRP A 39 3.70 3.87 13.00
N TYR A 40 4.10 2.67 12.58
CA TYR A 40 3.23 1.78 11.78
C TYR A 40 2.17 1.07 12.62
N GLY A 41 2.30 1.03 13.95
CA GLY A 41 1.27 0.49 14.84
C GLY A 41 -0.10 1.16 14.71
N LYS A 42 -0.17 2.42 14.23
CA LYS A 42 -1.43 3.11 13.92
C LYS A 42 -2.28 2.38 12.88
N LEU A 43 -1.64 1.65 11.97
CA LEU A 43 -2.31 0.86 10.92
C LEU A 43 -3.12 -0.32 11.48
N ARG A 44 -2.92 -0.68 12.76
CA ARG A 44 -3.76 -1.69 13.44
C ARG A 44 -5.21 -1.22 13.57
N ILE A 45 -5.46 0.08 13.58
CA ILE A 45 -6.82 0.63 13.61
C ILE A 45 -7.43 0.51 12.21
N LEU A 46 -8.33 -0.44 11.99
CA LEU A 46 -8.90 -0.71 10.66
C LEU A 46 -9.53 0.52 9.99
N GLU A 47 -10.20 1.38 10.76
CA GLU A 47 -10.79 2.63 10.24
C GLU A 47 -9.74 3.66 9.83
N TYR A 48 -8.53 3.61 10.41
CA TYR A 48 -7.39 4.39 9.96
C TYR A 48 -6.75 3.74 8.72
N PHE A 49 -6.55 2.43 8.76
CA PHE A 49 -5.98 1.65 7.65
C PHE A 49 -6.76 1.84 6.33
N LYS A 50 -8.09 1.83 6.39
CA LYS A 50 -8.96 2.04 5.22
C LYS A 50 -8.82 3.42 4.58
N LYS A 51 -8.20 4.39 5.25
CA LYS A 51 -7.91 5.73 4.71
C LYS A 51 -6.65 5.76 3.85
N VAL A 52 -6.12 4.58 3.48
CA VAL A 52 -5.03 4.50 2.51
C VAL A 52 -5.41 5.22 1.22
N THR A 53 -4.50 6.04 0.74
CA THR A 53 -4.61 6.77 -0.53
C THR A 53 -3.28 6.69 -1.24
N THR A 54 -3.16 7.29 -2.42
CA THR A 54 -1.89 7.45 -3.11
C THR A 54 -1.63 8.91 -3.37
N ASP A 55 -0.36 9.32 -3.33
CA ASP A 55 0.10 10.63 -3.73
C ASP A 55 0.49 10.71 -5.23
N GLY A 56 0.26 9.62 -5.98
CA GLY A 56 0.67 9.46 -7.38
C GLY A 56 2.08 8.92 -7.57
N PHE A 57 2.79 8.61 -6.48
CA PHE A 57 4.06 7.91 -6.51
C PHE A 57 3.99 6.62 -5.69
N THR A 58 3.42 6.69 -4.49
CA THR A 58 3.28 5.57 -3.58
C THR A 58 1.95 5.58 -2.80
N VAL A 59 1.75 4.61 -1.92
CA VAL A 59 0.60 4.55 -0.99
C VAL A 59 0.93 5.28 0.31
N VAL A 60 -0.03 6.05 0.80
CA VAL A 60 0.11 6.91 1.97
C VAL A 60 -1.12 6.86 2.86
N TRP A 61 -0.93 7.04 4.16
CA TRP A 61 -1.96 7.21 5.17
C TRP A 61 -2.03 8.66 5.68
N PRO A 62 -3.14 9.08 6.32
CA PRO A 62 -3.37 10.49 6.68
C PRO A 62 -2.27 11.17 7.51
N ASP A 63 -1.63 10.43 8.42
CA ASP A 63 -0.55 10.95 9.26
C ASP A 63 0.84 10.83 8.61
N GLY A 64 0.91 10.44 7.33
CA GLY A 64 2.15 10.38 6.55
C GLY A 64 2.91 9.06 6.62
N GLN A 65 2.31 7.96 7.11
CA GLN A 65 2.91 6.64 6.86
C GLN A 65 2.82 6.33 5.38
N ASP A 66 3.87 5.75 4.83
CA ASP A 66 3.96 5.32 3.45
C ASP A 66 4.65 3.96 3.37
N ILE A 67 4.58 3.32 2.20
CA ILE A 67 5.38 2.13 1.89
C ILE A 67 6.14 2.44 0.61
N CYS A 68 7.38 1.98 0.46
CA CYS A 68 8.16 2.27 -0.75
C CYS A 68 7.47 1.63 -1.98
N PRO A 69 7.36 2.33 -3.13
CA PRO A 69 6.74 1.75 -4.33
C PRO A 69 7.49 0.51 -4.85
N ASP A 70 8.81 0.45 -4.66
CA ASP A 70 9.60 -0.75 -5.00
C ASP A 70 9.15 -1.96 -4.17
N GLU A 71 8.91 -1.74 -2.88
CA GLU A 71 8.48 -2.79 -1.96
C GLU A 71 7.08 -3.28 -2.30
N LEU A 72 6.16 -2.35 -2.58
CA LEU A 72 4.82 -2.67 -3.07
C LEU A 72 4.86 -3.50 -4.35
N TYR A 73 5.76 -3.18 -5.27
CA TYR A 73 5.86 -3.86 -6.55
C TYR A 73 6.53 -5.22 -6.46
N ASP A 74 7.67 -5.30 -5.77
CA ASP A 74 8.51 -6.51 -5.70
C ASP A 74 7.91 -7.58 -4.79
N LEU A 75 7.32 -7.18 -3.65
CA LEU A 75 6.72 -8.12 -2.70
C LEU A 75 5.21 -8.31 -2.95
N GLY A 76 4.59 -7.42 -3.73
CA GLY A 76 3.18 -7.50 -4.08
C GLY A 76 2.86 -8.71 -4.98
N LYS A 77 1.80 -9.42 -4.62
CA LYS A 77 1.29 -10.57 -5.40
C LYS A 77 0.44 -10.06 -6.57
N LEU A 78 0.86 -10.38 -7.79
CA LEU A 78 0.14 -10.02 -9.01
C LEU A 78 -1.29 -10.59 -8.96
N VAL A 79 -2.26 -9.76 -9.36
CA VAL A 79 -3.65 -10.21 -9.56
C VAL A 79 -3.72 -10.95 -10.89
N SER A 80 -4.07 -12.24 -10.83
CA SER A 80 -4.27 -13.13 -11.99
C SER A 80 -5.60 -12.91 -12.69
#